data_AF-A0A3D1M2N0-F1
#
_entry.id   AF-A0A3D1M2N0-F1
#
_cell.length_a   1.000
_cell.length_b   1.000
_cell.length_c   1.000
_cell.angle_alpha   90.00
_cell.angle_beta   90.00
_cell.angle_gamma   90.00
#
_symmetry.space_group_name_H-M   'P 1'
#
loop_
_entity.id
_entity.type
_entity.pdbx_description
1 polymer ?
#
loop_
_entity_poly.entity_id
_entity_poly.type
_entity_poly.pdbx_seq_one_letter_code
_entity_poly.pdbx_strand_id
1 'polypeptide(L)'
;MAVALGLNVAGKVPVVLIQNTGMMESGDSIRGMALDTGFPLLMVVGYRGWTRKGHTPDSAAVYTEPFLNAFRLNYYLVETDDDGARISEAYNEAVETKRPVVILVGDEYHGFNR
;
A
#
# COMPACT_ATOMS: atom_id res chain seq x y z
N MET A 1 0.61 10.00 6.17
CA MET A 1 1.34 9.12 7.13
C MET A 1 1.36 9.64 8.56
N ALA A 2 1.64 10.92 8.81
CA ALA A 2 1.75 11.49 10.16
C ALA A 2 0.56 11.21 11.10
N VAL A 3 -0.68 11.28 10.60
CA VAL A 3 -1.88 10.97 11.39
C VAL A 3 -1.90 9.49 11.81
N ALA A 4 -1.55 8.58 10.91
CA ALA A 4 -1.46 7.15 11.23
C ALA A 4 -0.40 6.90 12.30
N LEU A 5 0.79 7.51 12.18
CA LEU A 5 1.81 7.41 13.21
C LEU A 5 1.31 7.92 14.57
N GLY A 6 0.66 9.09 14.60
CA GLY A 6 0.08 9.64 15.84
C GLY A 6 -0.96 8.72 16.47
N LEU A 7 -1.85 8.12 15.67
CA LEU A 7 -2.82 7.12 16.13
C LEU A 7 -2.14 5.88 16.67
N ASN A 8 -1.08 5.39 16.01
CA ASN A 8 -0.31 4.24 16.46
C ASN A 8 0.36 4.49 17.81
N VAL A 9 1.01 5.66 17.97
CA VAL A 9 1.62 6.10 19.25
C VAL A 9 0.56 6.21 20.35
N ALA A 10 -0.67 6.58 20.01
CA ALA A 10 -1.81 6.60 20.93
C ALA A 10 -2.45 5.22 21.19
N GLY A 11 -1.79 4.13 20.79
CA GLY A 11 -2.25 2.75 21.02
C GLY A 11 -3.39 2.30 20.12
N LYS A 12 -3.63 2.98 18.99
CA LYS A 12 -4.59 2.55 17.97
C LYS A 12 -3.90 1.76 16.85
N VAL A 13 -4.71 1.05 16.07
CA VAL A 13 -4.24 0.25 14.93
C VAL A 13 -4.73 0.91 13.63
N PRO A 14 -3.96 1.84 13.06
CA PRO A 14 -4.36 2.54 11.86
C PRO A 14 -4.08 1.72 10.59
N VAL A 15 -4.92 1.93 9.57
CA VAL A 15 -4.66 1.54 8.18
C VAL A 15 -4.72 2.80 7.33
N VAL A 16 -3.84 2.92 6.34
CA VAL A 16 -3.85 4.05 5.40
C VAL A 16 -4.44 3.61 4.08
N LEU A 17 -5.58 4.20 3.69
CA LEU A 17 -6.14 4.08 2.35
C LEU A 17 -5.66 5.28 1.51
N ILE A 18 -5.00 5.02 0.39
CA ILE A 18 -4.41 6.06 -0.47
C ILE A 18 -4.39 5.58 -1.93
N GLN A 19 -4.26 6.47 -2.90
CA GLN A 19 -3.97 6.07 -4.29
C GLN A 19 -2.45 6.02 -4.51
N ASN A 20 -1.99 5.24 -5.50
CA ASN A 20 -0.56 5.13 -5.83
C ASN A 20 0.16 6.47 -6.05
N THR A 21 -0.52 7.48 -6.62
CA THR A 21 0.01 8.86 -6.74
C THR A 21 0.31 9.51 -5.39
N GLY A 22 -0.66 9.47 -4.47
CA GLY A 22 -0.48 10.01 -3.12
C GLY A 22 0.56 9.24 -2.31
N MET A 23 0.70 7.93 -2.55
CA MET A 23 1.78 7.13 -1.95
C MET A 23 3.16 7.61 -2.42
N MET A 24 3.36 7.82 -3.72
CA MET A 24 4.63 8.31 -4.26
C MET A 24 4.98 9.69 -3.70
N GLU A 25 4.01 10.61 -3.63
CA GLU A 25 4.19 11.93 -3.01
C GLU A 25 4.56 11.81 -1.52
N SER A 26 4.01 10.80 -0.84
CA SER A 26 4.28 10.53 0.57
C SER A 26 5.63 9.84 0.81
N GLY A 27 6.49 9.66 -0.20
CA GLY A 27 7.72 8.88 -0.10
C GLY A 27 8.64 9.30 1.05
N ASP A 28 8.85 10.59 1.27
CA ASP A 28 9.66 11.07 2.40
C ASP A 28 9.06 10.66 3.75
N SER A 29 7.74 10.77 3.88
CA SER A 29 7.04 10.33 5.09
C SER A 29 7.09 8.81 5.27
N ILE A 30 7.01 8.02 4.19
CA ILE A 30 7.13 6.56 4.26
C ILE A 30 8.53 6.17 4.74
N ARG A 31 9.58 6.78 4.17
CA ARG A 31 10.96 6.54 4.59
C ARG A 31 11.19 6.99 6.04
N GLY A 32 10.97 8.27 6.33
CA GLY A 32 11.32 8.86 7.62
C GLY A 32 10.43 8.40 8.77
N MET A 33 9.15 8.12 8.51
CA MET A 33 8.22 7.72 9.57
C MET A 33 8.05 6.21 9.60
N ALA A 34 7.71 5.55 8.49
CA ALA A 34 7.38 4.12 8.55
C ALA A 34 8.63 3.22 8.56
N LEU A 35 9.65 3.54 7.77
CA LEU A 35 10.87 2.71 7.72
C LEU A 35 11.83 3.00 8.87
N ASP A 36 12.14 4.27 9.14
CA ASP A 36 13.17 4.62 10.14
C ASP A 36 12.69 4.45 11.59
N THR A 37 11.40 4.69 11.87
CA THR A 37 10.87 4.52 13.25
C THR A 37 10.38 3.10 13.55
N GLY A 38 10.29 2.25 12.52
CA GLY A 38 9.89 0.85 12.65
C GLY A 38 8.50 0.67 13.26
N PHE A 39 7.52 1.50 12.87
CA PHE A 39 6.14 1.28 13.29
C PHE A 39 5.38 0.45 12.24
N PRO A 40 4.54 -0.51 12.67
CA PRO A 40 3.79 -1.37 11.76
C PRO A 40 2.70 -0.56 11.06
N LEU A 41 2.70 -0.58 9.72
CA LEU A 41 1.74 0.16 8.90
C LEU A 41 1.27 -0.65 7.69
N LEU A 42 -0.03 -0.91 7.62
CA LEU A 42 -0.65 -1.39 6.39
C LEU A 42 -1.11 -0.19 5.54
N MET A 43 -0.65 -0.16 4.29
CA MET A 43 -1.12 0.80 3.29
C MET A 43 -1.96 0.07 2.24
N VAL A 44 -3.26 0.38 2.17
CA VAL A 44 -4.14 -0.06 1.09
C VAL A 44 -4.08 1.00 -0.01
N VAL A 45 -3.54 0.61 -1.15
CA VAL A 45 -3.18 1.51 -2.24
C VAL A 45 -4.05 1.19 -3.46
N GLY A 46 -4.89 2.14 -3.87
CA GLY A 46 -5.58 2.06 -5.16
C GLY A 46 -4.56 2.07 -6.30
N TYR A 47 -4.48 0.98 -7.05
CA TYR A 47 -3.50 0.83 -8.14
C TYR A 47 -4.07 1.41 -9.44
N ARG A 48 -4.13 2.75 -9.48
CA ARG A 48 -4.59 3.48 -10.67
C ARG A 48 -3.75 3.12 -11.88
N GLY A 49 -4.46 2.77 -12.96
CA GLY A 49 -3.87 2.38 -14.24
C GLY A 49 -3.32 0.96 -14.28
N TRP A 50 -3.63 0.13 -13.27
CA TRP A 50 -3.31 -1.30 -13.27
C TRP A 50 -3.89 -2.01 -14.49
N THR A 51 -3.07 -2.85 -15.12
CA THR A 51 -3.51 -3.76 -16.16
C THR A 51 -2.78 -5.09 -15.98
N ARG A 52 -3.49 -6.22 -15.89
CA ARG A 52 -2.89 -7.55 -15.64
C ARG A 52 -1.76 -7.92 -16.60
N LYS A 53 -1.83 -7.45 -17.85
CA LYS A 53 -0.92 -7.81 -18.96
C LYS A 53 -0.73 -6.69 -19.99
N GLY A 54 -1.03 -5.43 -19.64
CA GLY A 54 -1.14 -4.34 -20.60
C GLY A 54 0.00 -3.33 -20.54
N HIS A 55 0.29 -2.72 -21.69
CA HIS A 55 0.89 -1.39 -21.70
C HIS A 55 -0.16 -0.41 -21.17
N THR A 56 0.16 0.29 -20.10
CA THR A 56 -0.66 1.37 -19.56
C THR A 56 -0.01 2.71 -19.91
N PRO A 57 -0.76 3.71 -20.43
CA PRO A 57 -0.25 5.06 -20.62
C PRO A 57 -0.17 5.83 -19.29
N ASP A 58 -0.73 5.27 -18.20
CA ASP A 58 -0.74 5.91 -16.90
C ASP A 58 0.63 5.83 -16.24
N SER A 59 1.30 6.98 -16.14
CA SER A 59 2.62 7.07 -15.52
C SER A 59 2.60 6.61 -14.06
N ALA A 60 1.52 6.81 -13.31
CA ALA A 60 1.49 6.33 -11.93
C ALA A 60 1.55 4.81 -11.87
N ALA A 61 0.90 4.13 -12.82
CA ALA A 61 0.95 2.69 -12.87
C ALA A 61 2.35 2.17 -13.18
N VAL A 62 3.02 2.81 -14.15
CA VAL A 62 4.41 2.51 -14.58
C VAL A 62 5.40 2.63 -13.43
N TYR A 63 5.24 3.62 -12.54
CA TYR A 63 6.17 3.88 -11.45
C TYR A 63 5.81 3.22 -10.12
N THR A 64 4.59 2.66 -9.96
CA THR A 64 4.13 2.09 -8.68
C THR A 64 5.05 0.99 -8.17
N GLU A 65 5.24 -0.10 -8.93
CA GLU A 65 6.12 -1.20 -8.50
C GLU A 65 7.60 -0.80 -8.41
N PRO A 66 8.18 -0.04 -9.38
CA PRO A 66 9.54 0.49 -9.22
C PRO A 66 9.75 1.31 -7.93
N PHE A 67 8.78 2.13 -7.55
CA PHE A 67 8.81 2.89 -6.30
C PHE A 67 8.82 1.96 -5.08
N LEU A 68 7.91 0.97 -5.03
CA LEU A 68 7.86 0.00 -3.94
C LEU A 68 9.17 -0.79 -3.81
N ASN A 69 9.73 -1.23 -4.94
CA ASN A 69 11.00 -1.93 -4.99
C ASN A 69 12.17 -1.05 -4.52
N ALA A 70 12.22 0.21 -4.94
CA ALA A 70 13.25 1.15 -4.51
C ALA A 70 13.23 1.40 -3.00
N PHE A 71 12.04 1.45 -2.40
CA PHE A 71 11.85 1.63 -0.95
C PHE A 71 11.90 0.31 -0.17
N ARG A 72 12.04 -0.84 -0.86
CA ARG A 72 12.00 -2.20 -0.27
C ARG A 72 10.75 -2.42 0.57
N LEU A 73 9.61 -2.05 -0.01
CA LEU A 73 8.28 -2.26 0.55
C LEU A 73 7.72 -3.54 -0.03
N ASN A 74 7.44 -4.51 0.83
CA ASN A 74 6.71 -5.71 0.42
C ASN A 74 5.28 -5.32 0.08
N TYR A 75 4.75 -5.97 -0.95
CA TYR A 75 3.39 -5.71 -1.39
C TYR A 75 2.68 -6.95 -1.87
N TYR A 76 1.37 -6.94 -1.68
CA TYR A 76 0.44 -7.97 -2.15
C TYR A 76 -0.53 -7.32 -3.13
N LEU A 77 -0.86 -8.02 -4.21
CA LEU A 77 -1.88 -7.59 -5.15
C LEU A 77 -3.23 -8.20 -4.76
N VAL A 78 -4.30 -7.41 -4.75
CA VAL A 78 -5.69 -7.84 -4.53
C VAL A 78 -6.50 -7.39 -5.73
N GLU A 79 -7.06 -8.35 -6.47
CA GLU A 79 -7.85 -8.08 -7.69
C GLU A 79 -9.26 -8.63 -7.59
N THR A 80 -9.48 -9.62 -6.73
CA THR A 80 -10.76 -10.32 -6.58
C THR A 80 -11.05 -10.60 -5.11
N ASP A 81 -12.29 -10.93 -4.79
CA ASP A 81 -12.69 -11.28 -3.43
C ASP A 81 -11.91 -12.49 -2.87
N ASP A 82 -11.50 -13.42 -3.75
CA ASP A 82 -10.68 -14.59 -3.38
C ASP A 82 -9.29 -14.20 -2.85
N ASP A 83 -8.80 -12.99 -3.18
CA ASP A 83 -7.53 -12.47 -2.68
C ASP A 83 -7.65 -11.83 -1.29
N GLY A 84 -8.85 -11.75 -0.71
CA GLY A 84 -9.12 -11.02 0.53
C GLY A 84 -8.27 -11.47 1.73
N ALA A 85 -7.89 -12.75 1.79
CA ALA A 85 -7.00 -13.28 2.83
C ALA A 85 -5.63 -12.55 2.88
N ARG A 86 -5.14 -12.06 1.73
CA ARG A 86 -3.86 -11.34 1.62
C ARG A 86 -3.82 -10.06 2.45
N ILE A 87 -4.97 -9.44 2.72
CA ILE A 87 -5.04 -8.25 3.59
C ILE A 87 -4.63 -8.59 5.01
N SER A 88 -5.09 -9.74 5.52
CA SER A 88 -4.75 -10.21 6.87
C SER A 88 -3.29 -10.65 6.94
N GLU A 89 -2.80 -11.33 5.91
CA GLU A 89 -1.39 -11.73 5.78
C GLU A 89 -0.46 -10.51 5.79
N ALA A 90 -0.76 -9.50 4.96
CA ALA A 90 0.01 -8.27 4.88
C ALA A 90 -0.01 -7.48 6.19
N TYR A 91 -1.15 -7.45 6.90
CA TYR A 91 -1.22 -6.82 8.21
C TYR A 91 -0.34 -7.53 9.24
N ASN A 92 -0.42 -8.86 9.32
CA ASN A 92 0.38 -9.66 10.24
C ASN A 92 1.87 -9.48 9.94
N GLU A 93 2.27 -9.49 8.67
CA GLU A 93 3.65 -9.21 8.25
C GLU A 93 4.11 -7.82 8.71
N ALA A 94 3.28 -6.78 8.54
CA ALA A 94 3.63 -5.43 8.98
C ALA A 94 3.89 -5.37 10.49
N VAL A 95 3.07 -6.07 11.29
CA VAL A 95 3.21 -6.18 12.75
C VAL A 95 4.46 -6.95 13.14
N GLU A 96 4.70 -8.12 12.54
CA GLU A 96 5.84 -9.00 12.86
C GLU A 96 7.17 -8.37 12.49
N THR A 97 7.24 -7.79 11.28
CA THR A 97 8.48 -7.18 10.77
C THR A 97 8.71 -5.77 11.29
N LYS A 98 7.68 -5.15 11.89
CA LYS A 98 7.67 -3.72 12.25
C LYS A 98 8.02 -2.82 11.07
N ARG A 99 7.51 -3.17 9.89
CA ARG A 99 7.73 -2.43 8.64
C ARG A 99 6.40 -2.14 7.96
N PRO A 100 6.34 -1.08 7.14
CA PRO A 100 5.22 -0.87 6.25
C PRO A 100 5.07 -2.01 5.23
N VAL A 101 3.84 -2.45 5.01
CA VAL A 101 3.46 -3.39 3.95
C VAL A 101 2.33 -2.79 3.12
N VAL A 102 2.34 -3.04 1.82
CA VAL A 102 1.39 -2.46 0.86
C VAL A 102 0.43 -3.52 0.32
N ILE A 103 -0.84 -3.16 0.24
CA ILE A 103 -1.84 -3.86 -0.57
C ILE A 103 -2.09 -3.01 -1.81
N LEU A 104 -1.80 -3.53 -2.98
CA LEU A 104 -2.18 -2.93 -4.25
C LEU A 104 -3.57 -3.46 -4.65
N VAL A 105 -4.55 -2.57 -4.72
CA VAL A 105 -5.91 -2.92 -5.18
C VAL A 105 -5.97 -2.66 -6.68
N GLY A 106 -5.95 -3.74 -7.46
CA GLY A 106 -5.89 -3.69 -8.93
C GLY A 106 -7.24 -3.50 -9.62
N ASP A 107 -8.35 -3.79 -8.94
CA ASP A 107 -9.68 -3.66 -9.53
C ASP A 107 -10.37 -2.33 -9.19
N GLU A 108 -9.80 -1.22 -9.68
CA GLU A 108 -10.36 0.11 -9.43
C GLU A 108 -11.66 0.36 -10.26
N TYR A 109 -11.99 -0.49 -11.25
CA TYR A 109 -13.06 -0.23 -12.23
C TYR A 109 -14.12 -1.32 -12.46
N HIS A 110 -13.92 -2.59 -12.05
CA HIS A 110 -14.92 -3.64 -12.29
C HIS A 110 -15.71 -4.03 -11.04
N GLY A 111 -15.16 -3.81 -9.84
CA GLY A 111 -15.76 -4.26 -8.58
C GLY A 111 -17.05 -3.54 -8.14
N PHE A 112 -17.35 -2.35 -8.67
CA PHE A 112 -18.56 -1.59 -8.30
C PHE A 112 -19.73 -1.72 -9.29
N ASN A 113 -19.55 -2.43 -10.41
CA ASN A 113 -20.56 -2.64 -11.44
C ASN A 113 -20.88 -4.13 -11.61
N ARG A 114 -21.31 -4.79 -10.52
CA ARG A 114 -21.95 -6.10 -10.56
C ARG A 114 -23.35 -6.05 -10.00
#